data_AF-A0A3E2N8Y8-F1
#
_entry.id   AF-A0A3E2N8Y8-F1
#
_cell.length_a   1.000
_cell.length_b   1.000
_cell.length_c   1.000
_cell.angle_alpha   90.00
_cell.angle_beta   90.00
_cell.angle_gamma   90.00
#
_symmetry.space_group_name_H-M   'P 1'
#
loop_
_entity.id
_entity.type
_entity.pdbx_description
1 polymer ?
#
loop_
_entity_poly.entity_id
_entity_poly.type
_entity_poly.pdbx_seq_one_letter_code
_entity_poly.pdbx_strand_id
1 'polypeptide(L)'
;MISSKSEYEDFVVKLLNSIISGEKLTPDLFPKYSEKDFLEVLSQCVTDGLVIGYSMSRVASGDPVGQRTGEPYVTIKGLSYIDSISQAKALDIAKAAESQSIIATLRANIATIASFTAILVSVLANLDRIVHNVQRVLSYLNTP
;
A
#
# COMPACT_ATOMS: atom_id res chain seq x y z
N MET A 1 -13.01 14.56 -12.40
CA MET A 1 -12.65 13.24 -12.93
C MET A 1 -11.69 12.58 -11.95
N ILE A 2 -12.11 11.46 -11.36
CA ILE A 2 -11.25 10.66 -10.48
C ILE A 2 -10.19 9.98 -11.36
N SER A 3 -8.91 10.20 -11.05
CA SER A 3 -7.81 9.85 -11.94
C SER A 3 -7.03 8.61 -11.49
N SER A 4 -7.20 8.20 -10.24
CA SER A 4 -6.51 7.04 -9.68
C SER A 4 -7.39 6.23 -8.73
N LYS A 5 -6.98 4.98 -8.50
CA LYS A 5 -7.59 4.10 -7.50
C LYS A 5 -7.51 4.71 -6.09
N SER A 6 -6.38 5.30 -5.71
CA SER A 6 -6.22 5.92 -4.38
C SER A 6 -7.17 7.11 -4.20
N GLU A 7 -7.34 7.93 -5.24
CA GLU A 7 -8.31 9.05 -5.18
C GLU A 7 -9.74 8.56 -5.03
N TYR A 8 -10.10 7.45 -5.71
CA TYR A 8 -11.40 6.82 -5.56
C TYR A 8 -11.59 6.29 -4.13
N GLU A 9 -10.62 5.55 -3.60
CA GLU A 9 -10.67 4.97 -2.25
C GLU A 9 -10.77 6.06 -1.17
N ASP A 10 -10.00 7.14 -1.31
CA ASP A 10 -10.08 8.31 -0.42
C ASP A 10 -11.46 8.98 -0.47
N PHE A 11 -12.03 9.10 -1.67
CA PHE A 11 -13.38 9.62 -1.85
C PHE A 11 -14.39 8.75 -1.10
N VAL A 12 -14.40 7.45 -1.38
CA VAL A 12 -15.34 6.50 -0.78
C VAL A 12 -15.21 6.52 0.74
N VAL A 13 -14.00 6.44 1.29
CA VAL A 13 -13.77 6.50 2.74
C VAL A 13 -14.30 7.80 3.34
N LYS A 14 -14.07 8.95 2.69
CA LYS A 14 -14.61 10.23 3.15
C LYS A 14 -16.14 10.25 3.12
N LEU A 15 -16.75 9.76 2.04
CA LEU A 15 -18.21 9.66 1.91
C LEU A 15 -18.83 8.79 3.01
N LEU A 16 -18.26 7.61 3.25
CA LEU A 16 -18.75 6.72 4.29
C LEU A 16 -18.58 7.33 5.70
N ASN A 17 -17.45 7.99 5.97
CA ASN A 17 -17.23 8.67 7.25
C ASN A 17 -18.16 9.87 7.48
N SER A 18 -18.51 10.63 6.44
CA SER A 18 -19.52 11.69 6.54
C SER A 18 -20.90 11.12 6.92
N ILE A 19 -21.29 9.97 6.34
CA ILE A 19 -22.53 9.28 6.74
C ILE A 19 -22.46 8.84 8.22
N ILE A 20 -21.36 8.21 8.64
CA ILE A 20 -21.16 7.77 10.03
C ILE A 20 -21.24 8.96 11.00
N SER A 21 -20.73 10.12 10.60
CA SER A 21 -20.72 11.35 11.40
C SER A 21 -22.09 12.06 11.42
N GLY A 22 -23.08 11.55 10.68
CA GLY A 22 -24.40 12.18 10.57
C GLY A 22 -24.43 13.43 9.70
N GLU A 23 -23.38 13.68 8.90
CA GLU A 23 -23.34 14.81 7.98
C GLU A 23 -24.29 14.56 6.79
N LYS A 24 -24.99 15.62 6.36
CA LYS A 24 -25.78 15.56 5.14
C LYS A 24 -24.83 15.53 3.94
N LEU A 25 -24.79 14.41 3.22
CA LEU A 25 -24.01 14.31 1.99
C LEU A 25 -24.49 15.32 0.94
N THR A 26 -23.61 16.24 0.58
CA THR A 26 -23.77 17.18 -0.53
C THR A 26 -22.48 17.22 -1.36
N PRO A 27 -22.56 17.56 -2.66
CA PRO A 27 -21.38 17.76 -3.51
C PRO A 27 -20.37 18.76 -2.93
N ASP A 28 -20.83 19.73 -2.14
CA ASP A 28 -19.99 20.75 -1.49
C ASP A 28 -18.98 20.17 -0.50
N LEU A 29 -19.23 18.98 0.07
CA LEU A 29 -18.27 18.26 0.90
C LEU A 29 -17.08 17.72 0.07
N PHE A 30 -17.19 17.72 -1.25
CA PHE A 30 -16.24 17.17 -2.21
C PHE A 30 -15.82 18.21 -3.27
N PRO A 31 -15.30 19.39 -2.87
CA PRO A 31 -15.10 20.53 -3.77
C PRO A 31 -14.05 20.29 -4.87
N LYS A 32 -13.24 19.24 -4.73
CA LYS A 32 -12.24 18.83 -5.73
C LYS A 32 -12.85 18.03 -6.89
N TYR A 33 -14.11 17.63 -6.79
CA TYR A 33 -14.76 16.72 -7.71
C TYR A 33 -16.02 17.36 -8.29
N SER A 34 -16.38 16.95 -9.50
CA SER A 34 -17.63 17.42 -10.11
C SER A 34 -18.83 16.77 -9.41
N GLU A 35 -20.01 17.40 -9.50
CA GLU A 35 -21.26 16.80 -9.04
C GLU A 35 -21.51 15.43 -9.68
N LYS A 36 -21.14 15.28 -10.95
CA LYS A 36 -21.20 14.00 -11.66
C LYS A 36 -20.31 12.94 -11.03
N ASP A 37 -19.06 13.28 -10.69
CA ASP A 37 -18.15 12.35 -9.99
C ASP A 37 -18.75 11.94 -8.64
N PHE A 38 -19.31 12.89 -7.88
CA PHE A 38 -19.96 12.61 -6.60
C PHE A 38 -21.14 11.64 -6.74
N LEU A 39 -22.05 11.90 -7.69
CA LEU A 39 -23.22 11.04 -7.92
C LEU A 39 -22.82 9.65 -8.42
N GLU A 40 -21.77 9.55 -9.23
CA GLU A 40 -21.27 8.25 -9.71
C GLU A 40 -20.66 7.43 -8.57
N VAL A 41 -19.84 8.02 -7.70
CA VAL A 41 -19.29 7.34 -6.53
C VAL A 41 -20.40 6.94 -5.55
N LEU A 42 -21.37 7.82 -5.29
CA LEU A 42 -22.52 7.50 -4.45
C LEU A 42 -23.33 6.34 -5.06
N SER A 43 -23.55 6.36 -6.37
CA SER A 43 -24.24 5.29 -7.10
C SER A 43 -23.55 3.95 -6.94
N GLN A 44 -22.23 3.93 -7.06
CA GLN A 44 -21.40 2.73 -6.85
C GLN A 44 -21.47 2.26 -5.41
N CYS A 45 -21.36 3.16 -4.42
CA CYS A 45 -21.47 2.80 -3.00
C CYS A 45 -22.82 2.16 -2.65
N VAL A 46 -23.91 2.64 -3.24
CA VAL A 46 -25.26 2.06 -3.06
C VAL A 46 -25.38 0.72 -3.78
N THR A 47 -24.91 0.65 -5.02
CA THR A 47 -24.96 -0.58 -5.84
C THR A 47 -24.13 -1.71 -5.22
N ASP A 48 -22.95 -1.38 -4.70
CA ASP A 48 -22.06 -2.31 -4.02
C ASP A 48 -22.55 -2.66 -2.61
N GLY A 49 -23.63 -2.04 -2.13
CA GLY A 49 -24.19 -2.28 -0.81
C GLY A 49 -23.29 -1.80 0.34
N LEU A 50 -22.45 -0.78 0.09
CA LEU A 50 -21.67 -0.10 1.14
C LEU A 50 -22.54 0.85 1.95
N VAL A 51 -23.57 1.42 1.32
CA VAL A 51 -24.49 2.40 1.89
C VAL A 51 -25.94 1.99 1.59
N ILE A 52 -26.83 2.25 2.55
CA ILE A 52 -28.28 2.19 2.40
C ILE A 52 -28.91 3.57 2.70
N GLY A 53 -30.18 3.77 2.33
CA GLY A 53 -30.90 5.03 2.54
C GLY A 53 -30.91 5.98 1.33
N TYR A 54 -30.35 5.54 0.21
CA TYR A 54 -30.42 6.20 -1.09
C TYR A 54 -31.02 5.27 -2.14
N SER A 55 -31.82 5.84 -3.04
CA SER A 55 -32.25 5.20 -4.28
C SER A 55 -31.53 5.88 -5.43
N MET A 56 -30.80 5.08 -6.20
CA MET A 56 -30.00 5.54 -7.34
C MET A 56 -30.61 5.02 -8.63
N SER A 57 -30.59 5.83 -9.68
CA SER A 57 -31.09 5.49 -11.02
C SER A 57 -30.25 6.23 -12.05
N ARG A 58 -30.45 5.93 -13.33
CA ARG A 58 -29.81 6.65 -14.43
C ARG A 58 -30.86 7.30 -15.32
N VAL A 59 -30.60 8.52 -15.75
CA VAL A 59 -31.41 9.21 -16.78
C VAL A 59 -31.00 8.73 -18.18
N ALA A 60 -31.75 9.12 -19.21
CA ALA A 60 -31.50 8.71 -20.59
C ALA A 60 -30.10 9.10 -21.12
N SER A 61 -29.47 10.14 -20.58
CA SER A 61 -28.09 10.53 -20.90
C SER A 61 -27.03 9.58 -20.30
N GLY A 62 -27.44 8.64 -19.45
CA GLY A 62 -26.56 7.75 -18.70
C GLY A 62 -26.07 8.34 -17.37
N ASP A 63 -26.38 9.60 -17.09
CA ASP A 63 -25.94 10.25 -15.86
C ASP A 63 -26.66 9.67 -14.62
N PRO A 64 -25.94 9.42 -13.52
CA PRO A 64 -26.53 8.95 -12.29
C PRO A 64 -27.37 10.05 -11.64
N VAL A 65 -28.54 9.68 -11.14
CA VAL A 65 -29.40 10.52 -10.31
C VAL A 65 -29.76 9.76 -9.04
N GLY A 66 -29.79 10.48 -7.92
CA GLY A 66 -29.97 9.88 -6.61
C GLY A 66 -30.95 10.68 -5.78
N GLN A 67 -31.81 9.98 -5.05
CA GLN A 67 -32.63 10.59 -4.01
C GLN A 67 -32.45 9.85 -2.70
N ARG A 68 -32.45 10.60 -1.60
CA ARG A 68 -32.48 10.03 -0.26
C ARG A 68 -33.87 9.44 -0.01
N THR A 69 -33.94 8.15 0.30
CA THR A 69 -35.19 7.42 0.56
C THR A 69 -35.40 7.08 2.03
N GLY A 70 -34.36 7.24 2.85
CA GLY A 70 -34.42 7.02 4.30
C GLY A 70 -33.26 7.70 5.03
N GLU A 71 -33.03 7.31 6.28
CA GLU A 71 -31.82 7.72 6.99
C GLU A 71 -30.61 6.94 6.41
N PRO A 72 -29.56 7.63 5.94
CA PRO A 72 -28.38 6.97 5.42
C PRO A 72 -27.63 6.20 6.49
N TYR A 73 -27.23 4.97 6.18
CA TYR A 73 -26.37 4.17 7.04
C TYR A 73 -25.30 3.47 6.23
N VAL A 74 -24.11 3.35 6.81
CA VAL A 74 -23.03 2.52 6.29
C VAL A 74 -23.27 1.07 6.72
N THR A 75 -23.20 0.15 5.78
CA THR A 75 -23.39 -1.29 6.07
C THR A 75 -22.13 -1.90 6.68
N ILE A 76 -22.23 -3.13 7.19
CA ILE A 76 -21.05 -3.91 7.64
C ILE A 76 -20.02 -3.99 6.50
N LYS A 77 -20.46 -4.16 5.25
CA LYS A 77 -19.58 -4.19 4.08
C LYS A 77 -18.86 -2.85 3.88
N GLY A 78 -19.55 -1.72 4.08
CA GLY A 78 -18.95 -0.39 4.04
C GLY A 78 -17.91 -0.17 5.15
N LEU A 79 -18.20 -0.64 6.38
CA LEU A 79 -17.23 -0.58 7.48
C LEU A 79 -15.99 -1.43 7.20
N SER A 80 -16.17 -2.67 6.73
CA SER A 80 -15.06 -3.54 6.33
C SER A 80 -14.24 -2.95 5.17
N TYR A 81 -14.87 -2.20 4.27
CA TYR A 81 -14.17 -1.48 3.21
C TYR A 81 -13.24 -0.41 3.78
N ILE A 82 -13.73 0.42 4.71
CA ILE A 82 -12.90 1.44 5.39
C ILE A 82 -11.69 0.80 6.07
N ASP A 83 -11.93 -0.27 6.84
CA ASP A 83 -10.86 -0.97 7.55
C ASP A 83 -9.82 -1.56 6.60
N SER A 84 -10.26 -2.16 5.50
CA SER A 84 -9.37 -2.71 4.47
C SER A 84 -8.46 -1.64 3.86
N ILE A 85 -9.01 -0.48 3.52
CA ILE A 85 -8.22 0.65 2.98
C ILE A 85 -7.24 1.19 4.02
N SER A 86 -7.67 1.32 5.28
CA SER A 86 -6.82 1.75 6.39
C SER A 86 -5.64 0.79 6.61
N GLN A 87 -5.90 -0.52 6.61
CA GLN A 87 -4.89 -1.56 6.73
C GLN A 87 -3.91 -1.58 5.55
N ALA A 88 -4.41 -1.43 4.32
CA ALA A 88 -3.56 -1.35 3.13
C ALA A 88 -2.59 -0.17 3.21
N LYS A 89 -3.08 1.01 3.61
CA LYS A 89 -2.24 2.21 3.81
C LYS A 89 -1.22 2.03 4.93
N ALA A 90 -1.62 1.43 6.04
CA ALA A 90 -0.71 1.13 7.15
C ALA A 90 0.40 0.17 6.71
N LEU A 91 0.07 -0.84 5.90
CA LEU A 91 1.04 -1.77 5.34
C LEU A 91 2.03 -1.08 4.39
N ASP A 92 1.56 -0.17 3.54
CA ASP A 92 2.43 0.58 2.63
C ASP A 92 3.40 1.49 3.40
N ILE A 93 2.92 2.15 4.46
CA ILE A 93 3.78 2.94 5.36
C ILE A 93 4.80 2.04 6.05
N ALA A 94 4.39 0.87 6.55
CA ALA A 94 5.27 -0.09 7.19
C ALA A 94 6.38 -0.59 6.24
N LYS A 95 6.03 -0.94 5.00
CA LYS A 95 7.00 -1.36 3.97
C LYS A 95 7.95 -0.24 3.59
N ALA A 96 7.47 1.00 3.49
CA ALA A 96 8.32 2.16 3.22
C ALA A 96 9.31 2.39 4.37
N ALA A 97 8.86 2.28 5.63
CA ALA A 97 9.70 2.38 6.81
C ALA A 97 10.73 1.23 6.90
N GLU A 98 10.32 0.01 6.58
CA GLU A 98 11.22 -1.16 6.53
C GLU A 98 12.34 -0.97 5.49
N SER A 99 11.99 -0.54 4.28
CA SER A 99 12.97 -0.25 3.23
C SER A 99 13.97 0.83 3.65
N GLN A 100 13.49 1.91 4.26
CA GLN A 100 14.35 2.97 4.80
C GLN A 100 15.27 2.44 5.92
N SER A 101 14.75 1.59 6.81
CA SER A 101 15.52 0.97 7.89
C SER A 101 16.63 0.05 7.37
N ILE A 102 16.35 -0.76 6.33
CA ILE A 102 17.36 -1.61 5.68
C ILE A 102 18.47 -0.75 5.07
N ILE A 103 18.11 0.32 4.35
CA ILE A 103 19.09 1.24 3.76
C ILE A 103 19.95 1.91 4.84
N ALA A 104 19.33 2.33 5.95
CA ALA A 104 20.05 2.94 7.07
C ALA A 104 21.03 1.94 7.73
N THR A 105 20.59 0.71 7.94
CA THR A 105 21.40 -0.37 8.51
C THR A 105 22.60 -0.72 7.61
N LEU A 106 22.39 -0.76 6.28
CA LEU A 106 23.46 -0.97 5.31
C LEU A 106 24.47 0.18 5.32
N ARG A 107 24.01 1.44 5.32
CA ARG A 107 24.89 2.61 5.37
C ARG A 107 25.70 2.66 6.66
N ALA A 108 25.10 2.32 7.79
CA ALA A 108 25.78 2.28 9.09
C ALA A 108 26.91 1.25 9.13
N ASN A 109 26.78 0.14 8.39
CA ASN A 109 27.73 -0.97 8.40
C ASN A 109 28.60 -1.05 7.13
N ILE A 110 28.72 0.04 6.37
CA ILE A 110 29.45 0.04 5.08
C ILE A 110 30.91 -0.39 5.24
N ALA A 111 31.57 0.02 6.33
CA ALA A 111 32.96 -0.36 6.62
C ALA A 111 33.10 -1.87 6.88
N THR A 112 32.15 -2.45 7.63
CA THR A 112 32.09 -3.88 7.90
C THR A 112 31.84 -4.68 6.62
N ILE A 113 30.90 -4.24 5.79
CA ILE A 113 30.60 -4.86 4.48
C ILE A 113 31.83 -4.78 3.56
N ALA A 114 32.50 -3.62 3.50
CA ALA A 114 33.72 -3.43 2.72
C ALA A 114 34.84 -4.36 3.19
N SER A 115 34.99 -4.54 4.51
CA SER A 115 36.01 -5.45 5.07
C SER A 115 35.80 -6.91 4.68
N PHE A 116 34.56 -7.42 4.78
CA PHE A 116 34.23 -8.78 4.33
C PHE A 116 34.49 -8.95 2.83
N THR A 117 34.13 -7.95 2.03
CA THR A 117 34.34 -7.99 0.57
C THR A 117 35.83 -8.00 0.23
N ALA A 118 36.65 -7.19 0.91
CA ALA A 118 38.09 -7.15 0.72
C ALA A 118 38.77 -8.47 1.10
N ILE A 119 38.34 -9.11 2.20
CA ILE A 119 38.83 -10.44 2.59
C ILE A 119 38.47 -11.47 1.52
N LEU A 120 37.24 -11.46 1.04
CA LEU A 120 36.76 -12.43 0.03
C LEU A 120 37.54 -12.31 -1.29
N VAL A 121 37.74 -11.07 -1.77
CA VAL A 121 38.57 -10.77 -2.95
C VAL A 121 40.01 -11.21 -2.73
N SER A 122 40.58 -10.96 -1.55
CA SER A 122 41.98 -11.33 -1.23
C SER A 122 42.17 -12.84 -1.19
N VAL A 123 41.19 -13.60 -0.68
CA VAL A 123 41.20 -15.07 -0.68
C VAL A 123 41.09 -15.61 -2.10
N LEU A 124 40.16 -15.09 -2.90
CA LEU A 124 39.99 -15.51 -4.30
C LEU A 124 41.23 -15.21 -5.15
N ALA A 125 41.83 -14.03 -4.98
CA ALA A 125 43.05 -13.65 -5.71
C ALA A 125 44.27 -14.51 -5.35
N ASN A 126 44.30 -15.08 -4.14
CA ASN A 126 45.41 -15.93 -3.68
C ASN A 126 45.03 -17.41 -3.59
N LEU A 127 43.91 -17.83 -4.19
CA LEU A 127 43.36 -19.17 -4.02
C LEU A 127 44.39 -20.25 -4.39
N ASP A 128 45.09 -20.08 -5.52
CA ASP A 128 46.12 -21.02 -5.98
C ASP A 128 47.26 -21.19 -4.97
N ARG A 129 47.73 -20.08 -4.38
CA ARG A 129 48.79 -20.13 -3.35
C ARG A 129 48.30 -20.76 -2.06
N ILE A 130 47.06 -20.48 -1.66
CA ILE A 130 46.45 -21.07 -0.47
C ILE A 130 46.30 -22.59 -0.65
N VAL A 131 45.74 -23.03 -1.78
CA VAL A 131 45.59 -24.45 -2.12
C VAL A 131 46.96 -25.15 -2.16
N HIS A 132 47.95 -24.53 -2.82
CA HIS A 132 49.29 -25.08 -2.89
C HIS A 132 49.96 -25.20 -1.51
N ASN A 133 49.83 -24.18 -0.66
CA ASN A 133 50.37 -24.20 0.71
C ASN A 133 49.66 -25.22 1.60
N VAL A 134 48.33 -25.35 1.49
CA VAL A 134 47.55 -26.35 2.23
C VAL A 134 47.96 -27.76 1.81
N GLN A 135 48.08 -28.03 0.50
CA GLN A 135 48.58 -29.32 -0.01
C GLN A 135 49.98 -29.64 0.51
N ARG A 136 50.87 -28.63 0.56
CA ARG A 136 52.24 -28.79 1.06
C ARG A 136 52.27 -29.09 2.56
N VAL A 137 51.48 -28.41 3.38
CA VAL A 137 51.37 -28.69 4.82
C VAL A 137 50.79 -30.08 5.08
N LEU A 138 49.76 -30.47 4.32
CA LEU A 138 49.21 -31.83 4.39
C LEU A 138 50.25 -32.88 4.01
N SER A 139 51.12 -32.61 3.03
CA SER A 139 52.21 -33.53 2.67
C SER A 139 53.24 -33.74 3.78
N TYR A 140 53.49 -32.72 4.63
CA TYR A 140 54.36 -32.84 5.81
C TYR A 140 53.69 -33.53 7.00
N LEU A 141 52.35 -33.56 7.03
CA LEU A 141 51.59 -34.28 8.06
C LEU A 141 51.30 -35.73 7.68
N ASN A 142 51.46 -36.09 6.40
CA ASN A 142 51.22 -37.42 5.86
C ASN A 142 52.51 -38.24 5.69
N THR A 143 53.62 -37.78 6.26
CA THR A 143 54.84 -38.57 6.39
C THR A 143 54.72 -39.53 7.58
N PRO A 144 54.93 -40.85 7.39
CA PRO A 144 54.89 -41.85 8.46
C PRO A 144 56.00 -41.69 9.49
#